data_AF-A0A674DM79-F1
#
_entry.id   AF-A0A674DM79-F1
#
_cell.length_a   1.000
_cell.length_b   1.000
_cell.length_c   1.000
_cell.angle_alpha   90.00
_cell.angle_beta   90.00
_cell.angle_gamma   90.00
#
_symmetry.space_group_name_H-M   'P 1'
#
loop_
_entity.id
_entity.type
_entity.pdbx_description
1 polymer ?
#
loop_
_entity_poly.entity_id
_entity_poly.type
_entity_poly.pdbx_seq_one_letter_code
_entity_poly.pdbx_strand_id
1 'polypeptide(L)' 'METGVRIYNVEPLMEKGHLDHEQVGSVAQCSMLHRSNLLAVVGGGVNPKFSEISGERTTYFLNY' A
#
# COMPACT_ATOMS: atom_id res chain seq x y z
N MET A 1 -3.09 13.39 -9.05
CA MET A 1 -3.20 12.79 -7.70
C MET A 1 -2.05 11.83 -7.55
N GLU A 2 -1.01 12.23 -6.85
CA GLU A 2 0.05 11.33 -6.40
C GLU A 2 -0.54 10.52 -5.25
N THR A 3 -0.68 9.21 -5.43
CA THR A 3 -1.34 8.33 -4.45
C THR A 3 -0.31 7.47 -3.75
N GLY A 4 -0.55 7.19 -2.47
CA GLY A 4 0.21 6.28 -1.61
C GLY A 4 -0.76 5.41 -0.80
N VAL A 5 -0.31 4.77 0.28
CA VAL A 5 -1.14 3.91 1.14
C VAL A 5 -1.20 4.49 2.55
N ARG A 6 -2.38 4.54 3.17
CA ARG A 6 -2.56 4.87 4.60
C ARG A 6 -3.32 3.76 5.29
N ILE A 7 -2.87 3.36 6.48
CA ILE A 7 -3.42 2.25 7.25
C ILE A 7 -4.04 2.83 8.52
N TYR A 8 -5.28 2.45 8.79
CA TYR A 8 -6.03 2.90 9.96
C TYR A 8 -6.48 1.71 10.78
N ASN A 9 -6.37 1.81 12.10
CA ASN A 9 -7.24 1.06 12.99
C ASN A 9 -8.66 1.61 12.87
N VAL A 10 -9.65 0.73 12.96
CA VAL A 10 -11.06 1.12 12.99
C VAL A 10 -11.50 1.46 14.41
N GLU A 11 -10.95 0.77 15.42
CA GLU A 11 -11.30 0.94 16.83
C GLU A 11 -10.06 0.90 17.74
N PRO A 12 -9.66 2.03 18.36
CA PRO A 12 -10.13 3.38 18.02
C PRO A 12 -9.70 3.78 16.61
N LEU A 13 -10.43 4.70 15.97
CA LEU A 13 -10.05 5.23 14.66
C LEU A 13 -8.72 5.98 14.77
N MET A 14 -7.63 5.37 14.31
CA MET A 14 -6.28 5.89 14.47
C MET A 14 -5.41 5.47 13.29
N GLU A 15 -4.65 6.42 12.73
CA GLU A 15 -3.64 6.09 11.73
C GLU A 15 -2.53 5.24 12.35
N LYS A 16 -2.24 4.10 11.73
CA LYS A 16 -1.19 3.16 12.14
C LYS A 16 0.10 3.33 11.35
N GLY A 17 0.03 3.92 10.17
CA GLY A 17 1.17 4.21 9.33
C GLY A 17 0.74 4.57 7.91
N HIS A 18 1.70 5.04 7.12
CA HIS A 18 1.51 5.33 5.72
C HIS A 18 2.77 4.95 4.91
N LEU A 19 2.56 4.73 3.62
CA LEU A 19 3.59 4.56 2.61
C LEU A 19 3.40 5.65 1.56
N ASP A 20 4.38 6.52 1.41
CA ASP A 20 4.30 7.68 0.53
C ASP A 20 4.44 7.30 -0.94
N HIS A 21 4.10 8.25 -1.82
CA HIS A 21 4.19 8.08 -3.26
C HIS A 21 5.60 7.67 -3.71
N GLU A 22 6.64 8.21 -3.09
CA GLU A 22 8.04 7.85 -3.36
C GLU A 22 8.32 6.38 -3.03
N GLN A 23 7.60 5.79 -2.06
CA GLN A 23 7.78 4.41 -1.61
C GLN A 23 6.99 3.41 -2.46
N VAL A 24 5.74 3.71 -2.81
CA VAL A 24 4.82 2.76 -3.49
C VAL A 24 4.40 3.17 -4.91
N GLY A 25 4.69 4.40 -5.33
CA GLY A 25 4.13 4.98 -6.55
C GLY A 25 2.63 5.11 -6.47
N SER A 26 2.00 5.40 -7.61
CA SER A 26 0.55 5.45 -7.70
C SER A 26 -0.05 4.06 -7.49
N VAL A 27 -1.10 3.97 -6.65
CA VAL A 27 -1.70 2.71 -6.20
C VAL A 27 -3.12 2.58 -6.76
N ALA A 28 -3.43 1.44 -7.37
CA ALA A 28 -4.78 1.10 -7.81
C ALA A 28 -5.53 0.27 -6.77
N GLN A 29 -4.85 -0.67 -6.12
CA GLN A 29 -5.44 -1.53 -5.10
C GLN A 29 -4.43 -1.81 -3.99
N CYS A 30 -4.92 -1.85 -2.74
CA CYS A 30 -4.16 -2.30 -1.59
C CYS A 30 -5.03 -3.25 -0.76
N SER A 31 -4.46 -4.36 -0.29
CA SER A 31 -5.18 -5.34 0.54
C SER A 31 -4.29 -5.85 1.68
N MET A 32 -4.86 -5.94 2.88
CA MET A 32 -4.20 -6.50 4.07
C MET A 32 -4.49 -7.99 4.22
N LEU A 33 -3.49 -8.75 4.66
CA LEU A 33 -3.74 -10.11 5.15
C LEU A 33 -4.23 -10.06 6.60
N HIS A 34 -5.55 -10.15 6.79
CA HIS A 34 -6.20 -10.05 8.11
C HIS A 34 -5.70 -8.82 8.90
N ARG A 35 -5.43 -8.97 10.21
CA ARG A 35 -4.85 -7.94 11.07
C ARG A 35 -3.32 -8.11 11.22
N SER A 36 -2.64 -8.50 10.14
CA SER A 36 -1.17 -8.56 10.12
C SER A 36 -0.57 -7.23 9.66
N ASN A 37 0.76 -7.17 9.57
CA ASN A 37 1.49 -6.08 8.95
C ASN A 37 1.82 -6.33 7.46
N LEU A 38 1.19 -7.36 6.86
CA LEU A 38 1.42 -7.76 5.48
C LEU A 38 0.43 -7.05 4.54
N LEU A 39 0.96 -6.24 3.63
CA LEU A 39 0.19 -5.55 2.60
C LEU A 39 0.55 -6.04 1.20
N ALA A 40 -0.47 -6.36 0.41
CA ALA A 40 -0.35 -6.52 -1.03
C ALA A 40 -0.77 -5.22 -1.72
N VAL A 41 0.17 -4.57 -2.40
CA VAL A 41 -0.06 -3.32 -3.14
C VAL A 41 0.03 -3.61 -4.64
N VAL A 42 -0.93 -3.09 -5.40
CA VAL A 42 -0.96 -3.14 -6.86
C VAL A 42 -0.82 -1.71 -7.37
N GLY A 43 0.26 -1.45 -8.11
CA GLY A 43 0.48 -0.18 -8.77
C GLY A 43 -0.54 0.07 -9.87
N GLY A 44 -0.93 1.33 -10.09
CA GLY A 44 -1.73 1.74 -11.24
C GLY A 44 -1.91 3.25 -11.30
N GLY A 45 -2.64 3.76 -12.30
CA GLY A 45 -2.79 5.21 -12.52
C GLY A 45 -1.65 5.82 -13.33
N VAL A 46 -1.36 7.11 -13.12
CA VAL A 46 -0.47 7.89 -14.01
C VAL A 46 1.00 7.54 -13.81
N ASN A 47 1.43 7.31 -12.55
CA ASN A 47 2.83 7.02 -12.20
C ASN A 47 2.92 5.78 -11.30
N PRO A 48 2.65 4.56 -11.78
CA PRO A 48 2.84 3.33 -11.01
C PRO A 48 4.33 3.04 -10.84
N LYS A 49 4.76 2.69 -9.62
CA LYS A 49 6.16 2.33 -9.36
C LYS A 49 6.51 0.88 -9.74
N PHE A 50 5.52 0.00 -9.73
CA PHE A 50 5.67 -1.42 -10.04
C PHE A 50 4.91 -1.75 -11.33
N SER A 51 5.53 -2.55 -12.19
CA SER A 51 5.01 -2.84 -13.53
C SER A 51 3.84 -3.83 -13.51
N GLU A 52 2.91 -3.71 -14.47
CA GLU A 52 1.82 -4.68 -14.68
C GLU A 52 2.31 -6.07 -15.13
N ILE A 53 3.50 -6.15 -15.72
CA ILE A 53 4.05 -7.37 -16.35
C ILE A 53 4.85 -8.22 -15.34
N SER A 54 5.32 -7.64 -14.25
CA SER A 54 5.78 -8.44 -13.12
C SER A 54 4.54 -8.85 -12.33
N GLY A 55 4.25 -10.15 -12.25
CA GLY A 55 3.32 -10.70 -11.25
C GLY A 55 3.80 -10.49 -9.79
N GLU A 56 4.70 -9.53 -9.55
CA GLU A 56 5.26 -9.17 -8.27
C GLU A 56 4.23 -8.35 -7.50
N ARG A 57 3.38 -9.06 -6.76
CA ARG A 57 2.75 -8.47 -5.58
C ARG A 57 3.85 -8.07 -4.61
N THR A 58 4.17 -6.78 -4.56
CA THR A 58 5.11 -6.27 -3.58
C THR A 58 4.46 -6.36 -2.21
N THR A 59 5.09 -7.17 -1.36
CA THR A 59 4.66 -7.39 0.01
C THR A 59 5.36 -6.39 0.91
N TYR A 60 4.61 -5.46 1.49
CA TYR A 60 5.14 -4.53 2.47
C TYR A 60 4.92 -5.06 3.87
N PHE A 61 5.98 -5.03 4.68
CA PHE A 61 5.91 -5.23 6.12
C PHE A 61 5.86 -3.86 6.80
N LEU A 62 4.76 -3.57 7.47
CA LEU A 62 4.69 -2.39 8.34
C LEU A 62 5.41 -2.70 9.66
N ASN A 63 6.39 -1.88 10.01
CA ASN A 63 6.96 -1.86 11.36
C ASN A 63 6.12 -0.86 12.16
N TYR A 64 5.33 -1.36 13.12
CA TYR A 64 4.47 -0.55 13.99
C TYR A 64 5.23 0.03 15.18
#